data_AF-A0A0C9YA96-F1
#
_entry.id   AF-A0A0C9YA96-F1
#
_cell.length_a   1.000
_cell.length_b   1.000
_cell.length_c   1.000
_cell.angle_alpha   90.00
_cell.angle_beta   90.00
_cell.angle_gamma   90.00
#
_symmetry.space_group_name_H-M   'P 1'
#
loop_
_entity.id
_entity.type
_entity.pdbx_description
1 polymer ?
#
loop_
_entity_poly.entity_id
_entity_poly.type
_entity_poly.pdbx_seq_one_letter_code
_entity_poly.pdbx_strand_id
1 'polypeptide(L)'
;LGVEPAVSRTEAARTCASNIQLVVESTRKALQHTAEKMIQRGEASRLEAPEYSVGQEKWIGPYKVLSIKPNVVELRLPKTLHIHPVVNVSWVKPYKGP
;
A
#
# COMPACT_ATOMS: atom_id res chain seq x y z
N LEU A 1 -1.58 65.14 -17.75
CA LEU A 1 -0.40 64.33 -18.15
C LEU A 1 -0.54 62.98 -17.48
N GLY A 2 -0.88 61.95 -18.25
CA GLY A 2 -1.11 60.59 -17.74
C GLY A 2 -1.65 59.72 -18.87
N VAL A 3 -0.76 59.17 -19.69
CA VAL A 3 -1.08 58.10 -20.63
C VAL A 3 -0.65 56.81 -19.94
N GLU A 4 -1.63 56.01 -19.53
CA GLU A 4 -1.41 54.62 -19.11
C GLU A 4 -0.85 53.83 -20.31
N PRO A 5 0.19 53.01 -20.12
CA PRO A 5 0.73 52.21 -21.22
C PRO A 5 -0.24 51.07 -21.54
N ALA A 6 -0.85 51.13 -22.73
CA ALA A 6 -1.62 50.03 -23.27
C ALA A 6 -0.66 48.85 -23.57
N VAL A 7 -0.64 47.86 -22.69
CA VAL A 7 0.16 46.64 -22.90
C VAL A 7 -0.27 45.99 -24.21
N SER A 8 0.68 45.83 -25.13
CA SER A 8 0.41 45.23 -26.44
C SER A 8 -0.03 43.77 -26.26
N ARG A 9 -0.99 43.31 -27.07
CA ARG A 9 -1.52 41.94 -27.02
C ARG A 9 -0.43 40.87 -27.10
N THR A 10 0.67 41.14 -27.80
CA THR A 10 1.79 40.20 -27.95
C THR A 10 2.61 40.03 -26.67
N GLU A 11 2.72 41.07 -25.86
CA GLU A 11 3.42 41.05 -24.57
C GLU A 11 2.57 40.35 -23.52
N ALA A 12 1.27 40.62 -23.47
CA ALA A 12 0.33 39.90 -22.61
C ALA A 12 0.29 38.39 -22.93
N ALA A 13 0.31 38.01 -24.21
CA ALA A 13 0.35 36.62 -24.63
C ALA A 13 1.66 35.91 -24.21
N ARG A 14 2.81 36.60 -24.31
CA ARG A 14 4.10 36.05 -23.88
C ARG A 14 4.13 35.81 -22.37
N THR A 15 3.66 36.78 -21.59
CA THR A 15 3.56 36.64 -20.12
C THR A 15 2.64 35.48 -19.72
N CYS A 16 1.49 35.34 -20.39
CA CYS A 16 0.58 34.22 -20.16
C CYS A 16 1.27 32.87 -20.46
N ALA A 17 1.99 32.75 -21.58
CA ALA A 17 2.71 31.53 -21.94
C ALA A 17 3.79 31.17 -20.91
N SER A 18 4.58 32.15 -20.44
CA SER A 18 5.59 31.94 -19.40
C SER A 18 4.98 31.49 -18.08
N ASN A 19 3.84 32.07 -17.68
CA ASN A 19 3.13 31.66 -16.47
C ASN A 19 2.59 30.24 -16.57
N ILE A 20 2.06 29.85 -17.73
CA ILE A 20 1.59 28.48 -17.98
C ILE A 20 2.76 27.50 -17.88
N GLN A 21 3.90 27.80 -18.51
CA GLN A 21 5.10 26.96 -18.42
C GLN A 21 5.57 26.79 -16.97
N LEU A 22 5.61 27.88 -16.20
CA LEU A 22 6.00 27.84 -14.79
C LEU A 22 5.06 26.95 -13.96
N VAL A 23 3.74 27.04 -14.18
CA VAL A 23 2.75 26.20 -13.49
C VAL A 23 2.92 24.73 -13.88
N VAL A 24 3.15 24.43 -15.15
CA VAL A 24 3.38 23.05 -15.63
C VAL A 24 4.65 22.46 -15.02
N GLU A 25 5.75 23.21 -15.01
CA GLU A 25 7.02 22.72 -14.47
C GLU A 25 6.98 22.51 -12.96
N SER A 26 6.40 23.46 -12.22
CA SER A 26 6.23 23.35 -10.77
C SER A 26 5.34 22.17 -10.40
N THR A 27 4.25 21.95 -11.14
CA THR A 27 3.35 20.80 -10.96
C THR A 27 4.08 19.49 -11.24
N ARG A 28 4.84 19.40 -12.33
CA ARG A 28 5.65 18.21 -12.67
C ARG A 28 6.64 17.88 -11.54
N LYS A 29 7.32 18.89 -11.00
CA LYS A 29 8.28 18.71 -9.90
C LYS A 29 7.60 18.25 -8.62
N ALA A 30 6.44 18.81 -8.28
CA ALA A 30 5.67 18.40 -7.10
C ALA A 30 5.17 16.94 -7.20
N LEU A 31 4.72 16.53 -8.39
CA LEU A 31 4.30 15.15 -8.66
C LEU A 31 5.46 14.17 -8.56
N GLN A 32 6.61 14.50 -9.17
CA GLN A 32 7.82 13.68 -9.11
C GLN A 32 8.28 13.44 -7.67
N HIS A 33 8.37 14.51 -6.89
CA HIS A 33 8.76 14.44 -5.49
C HIS A 33 7.73 13.65 -4.64
N THR A 34 6.44 13.77 -4.94
CA THR A 34 5.40 12.95 -4.30
C THR A 34 5.58 11.47 -4.60
N ALA A 35 5.87 11.11 -5.86
CA ALA A 35 6.13 9.73 -6.26
C ALA A 35 7.34 9.15 -5.53
N GLU A 36 8.45 9.90 -5.45
CA GLU A 36 9.65 9.50 -4.72
C GLU A 36 9.37 9.25 -3.23
N LYS A 37 8.58 10.14 -2.60
CA LYS A 37 8.15 9.95 -1.21
C LYS A 37 7.25 8.72 -1.03
N MET A 38 6.38 8.44 -1.98
CA MET A 38 5.54 7.22 -1.95
C MET A 38 6.41 5.96 -2.03
N ILE A 39 7.42 5.94 -2.91
CA ILE A 39 8.38 4.82 -3.00
C ILE A 39 9.11 4.65 -1.67
N GLN A 40 9.72 5.72 -1.14
CA GLN A 40 10.45 5.65 0.13
C GLN A 40 9.57 5.15 1.28
N ARG A 41 8.32 5.62 1.37
CA ARG A 41 7.38 5.17 2.40
C ARG A 41 7.00 3.70 2.22
N GLY A 42 6.77 3.28 0.98
CA GLY A 42 6.48 1.89 0.64
C GLY A 42 7.63 0.98 1.06
N GLU A 43 8.85 1.31 0.66
CA GLU A 43 10.07 0.57 1.01
C GLU A 43 10.35 0.59 2.52
N ALA A 44 10.17 1.72 3.21
CA ALA A 44 10.33 1.80 4.66
C ALA A 44 9.34 0.90 5.44
N SER A 45 8.17 0.63 4.87
CA SER A 45 7.16 -0.27 5.45
C SER A 45 7.31 -1.73 5.02
N ARG A 46 8.14 -2.01 4.00
CA ARG A 46 8.41 -3.36 3.54
C ARG A 46 9.40 -4.02 4.49
N LEU A 47 8.94 -5.10 5.11
CA LEU A 47 9.83 -6.09 5.70
C LEU A 47 10.24 -7.06 4.58
N GLU A 48 11.48 -7.54 4.62
CA GLU A 48 11.88 -8.64 3.75
C GLU A 48 10.93 -9.82 3.97
N ALA A 49 10.36 -10.32 2.88
CA ALA A 49 9.60 -11.55 2.95
C ALA A 49 10.55 -12.66 3.43
N PRO A 50 10.14 -13.52 4.38
CA PRO A 50 10.93 -14.68 4.75
C PRO A 50 11.26 -15.51 3.51
N GLU A 51 12.46 -16.10 3.49
CA GLU A 51 12.81 -17.05 2.45
C GLU A 51 11.95 -18.31 2.62
N TYR A 52 11.17 -18.64 1.58
CA TYR A 52 10.31 -19.81 1.56
C TYR A 52 10.87 -20.82 0.56
N SER A 53 11.04 -22.06 0.99
CA SER A 53 11.30 -23.16 0.06
C SER A 53 9.98 -23.82 -0.38
N VAL A 54 9.95 -24.31 -1.62
CA VAL A 54 8.81 -25.09 -2.12
C VAL A 54 8.66 -26.35 -1.26
N GLY A 55 7.47 -26.54 -0.68
CA GLY A 55 7.18 -27.65 0.22
C GLY A 55 7.44 -27.37 1.71
N GLN A 56 7.85 -26.15 2.07
CA GLN A 56 8.02 -25.78 3.48
C GLN A 56 6.68 -25.72 4.21
N GLU A 57 6.50 -26.59 5.20
CA GLU A 57 5.33 -26.58 6.07
C GLU A 57 5.39 -25.37 7.03
N LYS A 58 4.32 -24.59 7.06
CA LYS A 58 4.21 -23.41 7.93
C LYS A 58 2.92 -23.46 8.74
N TRP A 59 3.05 -23.22 10.04
CA TRP A 59 1.92 -23.03 10.94
C TRP A 59 1.22 -21.70 10.62
N ILE A 60 -0.09 -21.75 10.42
CA ILE A 60 -0.95 -20.59 10.24
C ILE A 60 -1.79 -20.39 11.51
N GLY A 61 -1.84 -19.17 12.04
CA GLY A 61 -2.53 -18.86 13.30
C GLY A 61 -1.71 -17.95 14.22
N PRO A 62 -2.19 -17.66 15.45
CA PRO A 62 -3.21 -18.41 16.20
C PRO A 62 -4.66 -18.14 15.73
N TYR A 63 -5.52 -19.14 15.88
CA TYR A 63 -6.97 -19.02 15.67
C TYR A 63 -7.74 -19.26 16.95
N LYS A 64 -8.84 -18.53 17.13
CA LYS A 64 -9.71 -18.71 18.29
C LYS A 64 -10.49 -20.01 18.18
N VAL A 65 -10.44 -20.83 19.22
CA VAL A 65 -11.29 -22.02 19.35
C VAL A 65 -12.72 -21.59 19.70
N LEU A 66 -13.69 -22.07 18.94
CA LEU A 66 -15.13 -21.85 19.17
C LEU A 66 -15.74 -23.01 19.97
N SER A 67 -15.39 -24.24 19.61
CA SER A 67 -15.88 -25.46 20.25
C SER A 67 -14.88 -26.60 20.11
N ILE A 68 -14.88 -27.51 21.09
CA ILE A 68 -14.10 -28.74 21.09
C ILE A 68 -15.09 -29.91 21.19
N LYS A 69 -15.12 -30.73 20.15
CA LYS A 69 -15.86 -32.00 20.07
C LYS A 69 -14.85 -33.15 20.11
N PRO A 70 -15.26 -34.40 20.42
CA PRO A 70 -14.32 -35.51 20.60
C PRO A 70 -13.30 -35.70 19.46
N ASN A 71 -13.73 -35.50 18.20
CA ASN A 71 -12.90 -35.67 17.01
C ASN A 71 -12.75 -34.41 16.15
N VAL A 72 -13.29 -33.26 16.60
CA VAL A 72 -13.37 -32.05 15.78
C VAL A 72 -13.12 -30.81 16.64
N VAL A 73 -12.31 -29.89 16.15
CA VAL A 73 -12.11 -28.57 16.76
C VAL A 73 -12.65 -27.51 15.80
N GLU A 74 -13.57 -26.68 16.29
CA GLU A 74 -14.11 -25.57 15.51
C GLU A 74 -13.25 -24.33 15.74
N LEU A 75 -12.62 -23.83 14.68
CA LEU A 75 -11.77 -22.65 14.72
C LEU A 75 -12.47 -21.47 14.03
N ARG A 76 -12.34 -20.28 14.62
CA ARG A 76 -12.74 -19.04 13.97
C ARG A 76 -11.65 -18.63 12.97
N LEU A 77 -11.84 -19.04 11.72
CA LEU A 77 -10.97 -18.66 10.61
C LEU A 77 -11.34 -17.27 10.06
N PRO A 78 -10.37 -16.48 9.60
CA PRO A 78 -10.66 -15.22 8.93
C PRO A 78 -11.37 -15.48 7.60
N LYS A 79 -12.37 -14.64 7.27
CA LYS A 79 -13.14 -14.75 6.02
C LYS A 79 -12.29 -14.58 4.75
N THR A 80 -11.11 -13.99 4.89
CA THR A 80 -10.12 -13.81 3.83
C THR A 80 -9.31 -15.08 3.54
N LEU A 81 -9.44 -16.13 4.36
CA LEU A 81 -8.80 -17.42 4.10
C LEU A 81 -9.56 -18.13 2.97
N HIS A 82 -9.10 -17.97 1.74
CA HIS A 82 -9.72 -18.57 0.56
C HIS A 82 -9.45 -20.08 0.40
N ILE A 83 -8.61 -20.66 1.28
CA ILE A 83 -8.33 -22.10 1.28
C ILE A 83 -9.34 -22.74 2.22
N HIS A 84 -10.13 -23.70 1.73
CA HIS A 84 -10.93 -24.58 2.57
C HIS A 84 -9.98 -25.55 3.30
N PRO A 85 -9.68 -25.35 4.59
CA PRO A 85 -8.71 -26.18 5.26
C PRO A 85 -9.41 -27.46 5.73
N VAL A 86 -9.35 -28.52 4.93
CA VAL A 86 -9.50 -29.88 5.47
C VAL A 86 -8.16 -30.21 6.12
N VAL A 87 -8.08 -30.02 7.44
CA VAL A 87 -6.87 -30.29 8.22
C VAL A 87 -7.09 -31.51 9.11
N ASN A 88 -6.08 -32.36 9.19
CA ASN A 88 -6.08 -33.44 10.16
C ASN A 88 -5.88 -32.84 11.57
N VAL A 89 -6.68 -33.29 12.54
CA VAL A 89 -6.64 -32.82 13.93
C VAL A 89 -5.25 -32.93 14.59
N SER A 90 -4.39 -33.85 14.14
CA SER A 90 -2.99 -33.94 14.61
C SER A 90 -2.15 -32.71 14.25
N TRP A 91 -2.59 -31.92 13.27
CA TRP A 91 -1.97 -30.68 12.81
C TRP A 91 -2.58 -29.44 13.49
N VAL A 92 -3.35 -29.62 14.56
CA VAL A 92 -3.82 -28.54 15.42
C VAL A 92 -3.00 -28.57 16.70
N LYS A 93 -2.20 -27.53 16.94
CA LYS A 93 -1.38 -27.39 18.16
C LYS A 93 -1.87 -26.23 19.02
N PRO A 94 -1.96 -26.40 20.36
CA PRO A 94 -2.22 -25.29 21.26
C PRO A 94 -1.13 -24.23 21.14
N TYR A 95 -1.54 -22.98 20.90
CA TYR A 95 -0.62 -21.85 20.92
C TYR A 95 -0.38 -21.41 22.37
N LYS A 96 0.87 -21.42 22.82
CA LYS A 96 1.25 -21.13 24.21
C LYS A 96 1.72 -19.68 24.46
N GLY A 97 1.67 -18.82 23.45
CA GLY A 97 2.18 -17.44 23.54
C GLY A 97 3.72 -17.37 23.52
N PRO A 98 4.30 -16.17 23.40
CA PRO A 98 5.71 -15.90 23.68
C PRO A 98 6.02 -15.90 25.19
#